data_AF-A0A453H5X6-F1
#
_entry.id   AF-A0A453H5X6-F1
#
_cell.length_a   1.000
_cell.length_b   1.000
_cell.length_c   1.000
_cell.angle_alpha   90.00
_cell.angle_beta   90.00
_cell.angle_gamma   90.00
#
_symmetry.space_group_name_H-M   'P 1'
#
loop_
_entity.id
_entity.type
_entity.pdbx_description
1 polymer ?
#
loop_
_entity_poly.entity_id
_entity_poly.type
_entity_poly.pdbx_seq_one_letter_code
_entity_poly.pdbx_strand_id
1 'polypeptide(L)'
;MWSLGCTVLEMLTRQIPYPNVEWTNAFFMIGKGEQPPIPSYLSTEAQDFIRQCVRVDPDERPSASQLLAHPFVNRPLRASFDSLSPPINRP
;
A
#
# COMPACT_ATOMS: atom_id res chain seq x y z
N MET A 1 6.24 9.29 -0.84
CA MET A 1 5.52 8.27 -0.05
C MET A 1 4.01 8.36 -0.24
N TRP A 2 3.41 9.56 -0.19
CA TRP A 2 1.98 9.74 -0.48
C TRP A 2 1.52 9.08 -1.78
N SER A 3 2.20 9.36 -2.90
CA SER A 3 1.90 8.75 -4.20
C SER A 3 1.93 7.23 -4.16
N LEU A 4 2.88 6.62 -3.45
CA LEU A 4 2.96 5.17 -3.26
C LEU A 4 1.72 4.63 -2.52
N GLY A 5 1.31 5.29 -1.43
CA GLY A 5 0.09 4.93 -0.70
C GLY A 5 -1.15 4.99 -1.58
N CYS A 6 -1.28 6.05 -2.39
CA CYS A 6 -2.34 6.17 -3.39
C CYS A 6 -2.30 5.05 -4.43
N THR A 7 -1.14 4.72 -4.99
CA THR A 7 -0.99 3.63 -5.97
C THR A 7 -1.37 2.28 -5.36
N VAL A 8 -0.95 1.99 -4.12
CA VAL A 8 -1.34 0.74 -3.43
C VAL A 8 -2.83 0.69 -3.18
N LEU A 9 -3.43 1.78 -2.71
CA LEU A 9 -4.88 1.87 -2.52
C LEU A 9 -5.63 1.64 -3.84
N GLU A 10 -5.17 2.27 -4.92
CA GLU A 10 -5.76 2.12 -6.26
C GLU A 10 -5.65 0.68 -6.77
N MET A 11 -4.49 0.04 -6.63
CA MET A 11 -4.30 -1.36 -7.03
C MET A 11 -5.22 -2.32 -6.27
N LEU A 12 -5.40 -2.11 -4.96
CA LEU A 12 -6.22 -2.99 -4.11
C LEU A 12 -7.73 -2.79 -4.32
N THR A 13 -8.16 -1.57 -4.65
CA THR A 13 -9.59 -1.21 -4.75
C THR A 13 -10.07 -1.12 -6.19
N ARG A 14 -9.16 -1.00 -7.16
CA ARG A 14 -9.43 -0.64 -8.56
C ARG A 14 -10.14 0.70 -8.71
N GLN A 15 -9.94 1.62 -7.77
CA GLN A 15 -10.54 2.95 -7.75
C GLN A 15 -9.50 3.99 -7.38
N ILE A 16 -9.64 5.20 -7.91
CA ILE A 16 -8.79 6.33 -7.50
C ILE A 16 -8.98 6.62 -5.99
N PRO A 17 -8.01 7.24 -5.31
CA PRO A 17 -8.06 7.46 -3.85
C PRO A 17 -9.26 8.27 -3.36
N TYR A 18 -9.79 9.18 -4.18
CA TYR A 18 -10.98 9.99 -3.87
C TYR A 18 -12.04 9.80 -4.97
N PRO A 19 -12.77 8.67 -4.98
CA PRO A 19 -13.76 8.42 -6.01
C PRO A 19 -14.92 9.40 -5.88
N ASN A 20 -15.40 9.93 -7.00
CA ASN A 20 -16.50 10.90 -7.06
C ASN A 20 -16.23 12.26 -6.39
N VAL A 21 -14.97 12.61 -6.16
CA VAL A 21 -14.55 13.93 -5.65
C VAL A 21 -13.76 14.64 -6.73
N GLU A 22 -14.16 15.87 -7.06
CA GLU A 22 -13.38 16.75 -7.93
C GLU A 22 -11.98 17.00 -7.35
N TRP A 23 -10.96 17.06 -8.21
CA TRP A 23 -9.56 17.17 -7.77
C TRP A 23 -9.31 18.38 -6.86
N THR A 24 -9.97 19.51 -7.12
CA THR A 24 -9.90 20.72 -6.29
C THR A 24 -10.43 20.49 -4.87
N ASN A 25 -11.52 19.73 -4.73
CA ASN A 25 -12.06 19.36 -3.42
C ASN A 25 -11.14 18.38 -2.70
N ALA A 26 -10.55 17.42 -3.42
CA ALA A 26 -9.57 16.50 -2.84
C ALA A 26 -8.34 17.25 -2.28
N PHE A 27 -7.83 18.27 -2.98
CA PHE A 27 -6.75 19.11 -2.46
C PHE A 27 -7.15 19.85 -1.17
N PHE A 28 -8.39 20.34 -1.10
CA PHE A 28 -8.90 21.02 0.09
C PHE A 28 -9.05 20.06 1.28
N MET A 29 -9.55 18.84 1.05
CA MET A 29 -9.62 17.78 2.06
C MET A 29 -8.23 17.43 2.61
N ILE A 30 -7.24 17.24 1.72
CA ILE A 30 -5.85 16.99 2.10
C ILE A 30 -5.31 18.15 2.94
N GLY A 31 -5.58 19.40 2.55
CA GLY A 31 -5.18 20.60 3.30
C GLY A 31 -5.82 20.70 4.69
N LYS A 32 -6.99 20.09 4.91
CA LYS A 32 -7.65 19.96 6.22
C LYS A 32 -7.13 18.79 7.06
N GLY A 33 -6.23 17.99 6.50
CA GLY A 33 -5.71 16.80 7.16
C GLY A 33 -6.56 15.55 6.97
N GLU A 34 -7.46 15.55 5.99
CA GLU A 34 -8.24 14.36 5.64
C GLU A 34 -7.43 13.45 4.70
N GLN A 35 -7.40 12.16 5.03
CA GLN A 35 -6.73 11.13 4.25
C GLN A 35 -7.71 10.48 3.26
N PRO A 36 -7.25 9.84 2.18
CA PRO A 36 -8.13 9.08 1.31
C PRO A 36 -8.86 7.98 2.10
N PRO A 37 -10.14 7.69 1.81
CA PRO A 37 -10.87 6.62 2.46
C PRO A 37 -10.22 5.26 2.21
N ILE A 38 -9.86 4.57 3.29
CA ILE A 38 -9.26 3.23 3.24
C ILE A 38 -10.35 2.22 3.63
N PRO A 39 -10.76 1.32 2.72
CA PRO A 39 -11.84 0.38 3.00
C PRO A 39 -11.48 -0.63 4.10
N SER A 40 -12.44 -0.91 4.98
CA SER A 40 -12.27 -1.84 6.11
C SER A 40 -12.13 -3.31 5.69
N TYR A 41 -12.52 -3.66 4.46
CA TYR A 41 -12.39 -5.02 3.93
C TYR A 41 -10.95 -5.39 3.52
N LEU A 42 -10.04 -4.41 3.44
CA LEU A 42 -8.62 -4.68 3.20
C LEU A 42 -7.97 -5.32 4.43
N SER A 43 -6.86 -6.04 4.24
CA SER A 43 -6.14 -6.62 5.39
C SER A 43 -5.65 -5.51 6.32
N THR A 44 -5.55 -5.80 7.62
CA THR A 44 -5.09 -4.84 8.62
C THR A 44 -3.72 -4.27 8.27
N GLU A 45 -2.81 -5.11 7.75
CA GLU A 45 -1.48 -4.70 7.31
C GLU A 45 -1.52 -3.76 6.11
N ALA A 46 -2.41 -4.02 5.14
CA ALA A 46 -2.59 -3.13 3.99
C ALA A 46 -3.15 -1.77 4.42
N GLN A 47 -4.15 -1.78 5.31
CA GLN A 47 -4.73 -0.54 5.84
C GLN A 47 -3.67 0.28 6.59
N ASP A 48 -2.89 -0.35 7.45
CA ASP A 48 -1.83 0.32 8.22
C ASP A 48 -0.73 0.88 7.29
N PHE A 49 -0.27 0.08 6.33
CA PHE A 49 0.71 0.52 5.34
C PHE A 49 0.26 1.77 4.57
N ILE A 50 -0.99 1.76 4.09
CA ILE A 50 -1.55 2.90 3.35
C ILE A 50 -1.65 4.13 4.27
N ARG A 51 -2.17 3.98 5.51
CA ARG A 51 -2.25 5.09 6.49
C ARG A 51 -0.89 5.72 6.77
N GLN A 52 0.15 4.91 6.90
CA GLN A 52 1.51 5.43 7.08
C GLN A 52 2.01 6.21 5.85
N CYS A 53 1.70 5.73 4.64
CA CYS A 53 2.08 6.42 3.40
C CYS A 53 1.38 7.77 3.21
N VAL A 54 0.09 7.85 3.57
CA VAL A 54 -0.77 9.01 3.32
C VAL A 54 -0.93 9.91 4.56
N ARG A 55 0.08 9.94 5.44
CA ARG A 55 0.12 10.95 6.51
C ARG A 55 0.19 12.36 5.93
N VAL A 56 -0.58 13.26 6.52
CA VAL A 56 -0.74 14.64 6.05
C VAL A 56 0.57 15.39 6.23
N ASP A 57 1.14 15.31 7.43
CA ASP A 57 2.48 15.81 7.71
C ASP A 57 3.52 14.98 6.93
N PRO A 58 4.30 15.61 6.03
CA PRO A 58 5.38 14.94 5.31
C PRO A 58 6.45 14.33 6.21
N ASP A 59 6.75 14.94 7.35
CA ASP A 59 7.83 14.51 8.26
C ASP A 59 7.43 13.27 9.06
N GLU A 60 6.14 13.02 9.21
CA GLU A 60 5.63 11.80 9.83
C GLU A 60 5.64 10.58 8.89
N ARG A 61 5.90 10.78 7.59
CA ARG A 61 5.89 9.68 6.62
C ARG A 61 7.17 8.85 6.73
N PRO A 62 7.06 7.52 6.87
CA PRO A 62 8.24 6.66 6.89
C PRO A 62 8.99 6.69 5.56
N SER A 63 10.30 6.56 5.62
CA SER A 63 11.15 6.38 4.45
C SER A 63 10.81 5.09 3.69
N ALA A 64 11.25 4.98 2.43
CA ALA A 64 11.10 3.76 1.65
C ALA A 64 11.73 2.54 2.35
N SER A 65 12.88 2.73 3.01
CA SER A 65 13.55 1.65 3.76
C SER A 65 12.72 1.12 4.93
N GLN A 66 12.06 2.01 5.67
CA GLN A 66 11.15 1.64 6.76
C GLN A 66 9.90 0.93 6.24
N LEU A 67 9.34 1.41 5.12
CA LEU A 67 8.19 0.76 4.49
C LEU A 67 8.50 -0.62 3.90
N LEU A 68 9.72 -0.84 3.40
CA LEU A 68 10.16 -2.17 2.93
C LEU A 68 10.17 -3.20 4.06
N ALA A 69 10.42 -2.77 5.30
CA ALA A 69 10.37 -3.63 6.48
C ALA A 69 8.93 -3.88 6.97
N HIS A 70 7.92 -3.16 6.44
CA HIS A 70 6.54 -3.28 6.89
C HIS A 70 5.94 -4.65 6.56
N PRO A 71 5.15 -5.28 7.46
CA PRO A 71 4.57 -6.61 7.24
C PRO A 71 3.73 -6.78 5.96
N PHE A 72 3.15 -5.68 5.46
CA PHE A 72 2.43 -5.66 4.18
C PHE A 72 3.34 -6.05 3.00
N VAL A 73 4.60 -5.63 3.01
CA VAL A 73 5.58 -5.86 1.94
C VAL A 73 6.51 -7.03 2.30
N ASN A 74 6.95 -7.08 3.55
CA ASN A 74 7.88 -8.08 4.06
C ASN A 74 7.18 -9.39 4.46
N ARG A 75 6.35 -9.92 3.55
CA ARG A 75 5.79 -11.27 3.70
C ARG A 75 6.67 -12.22 2.90
N PRO A 76 7.20 -13.30 3.50
CA PRO A 76 7.87 -14.32 2.72
C PRO A 76 6.88 -14.83 1.68
N LEU A 77 7.21 -14.69 0.40
CA LEU A 77 6.51 -15.40 -0.66
C LEU A 77 6.56 -16.86 -0.25
N ARG A 78 5.38 -17.47 -0.01
CA ARG A 78 5.32 -18.92 0.12
C ARG A 78 6.02 -19.46 -1.12
N ALA A 79 7.16 -20.11 -0.94
CA ALA A 79 7.93 -20.74 -1.99
C ALA A 79 7.13 -21.95 -2.52
N SER A 80 6.00 -21.69 -3.17
CA SER A 80 5.21 -22.69 -3.88
C SER A 80 5.77 -22.93 -5.28
N PHE A 81 6.82 -22.21 -5.68
CA PHE A 81 7.48 -22.39 -6.98
C PHE A 81 8.61 -23.42 -6.97
N ASP A 82 9.16 -23.78 -5.81
CA ASP A 82 10.26 -24.77 -5.72
C ASP A 82 9.79 -26.22 -5.64
N SER A 83 8.53 -26.48 -5.29
CA SER A 83 8.02 -27.85 -5.11
C SER A 83 7.55 -28.55 -6.40
N LEU A 84 7.64 -27.89 -7.57
CA LEU A 84 7.27 -28.49 -8.86
C LEU A 84 8.47 -28.84 -9.75
N SER A 85 9.70 -28.66 -9.29
CA SER A 85 10.89 -29.11 -10.03
C SER A 85 11.13 -30.60 -9.76
N PRO A 86 10.95 -31.51 -10.74
CA PRO A 86 11.34 -32.91 -10.55
C PRO A 86 12.86 -32.99 -10.34
N PRO A 87 13.36 -33.96 -9.55
CA PRO A 87 14.79 -34.11 -9.31
C PRO A 87 15.52 -34.36 -10.62
N ILE A 88 16.43 -33.46 -10.98
CA ILE A 88 17.38 -33.65 -12.08
C ILE A 88 18.32 -34.77 -11.67
N ASN A 89 18.11 -35.94 -12.26
CA ASN A 89 19.01 -37.09 -12.13
C ASN A 89 20.35 -36.68 -12.77
N ARG A 90 21.39 -36.45 -11.95
CA ARG A 90 22.75 -36.23 -12.46
C ARG A 90 23.41 -37.59 -12.71
N PRO A 91 24.16 -37.77 -13.82
CA PRO A 91 24.86 -39.00 -14.13
C PRO A 91 25.96 -39.33 -13.12
#